data_AF-A0A7S3PES4-F1
#
_entry.id   AF-A0A7S3PES4-F1
#
_cell.length_a   1.000
_cell.length_b   1.000
_cell.length_c   1.000
_cell.angle_alpha   90.00
_cell.angle_beta   90.00
_cell.angle_gamma   90.00
#
_symmetry.space_group_name_H-M   'P 1'
#
loop_
_entity.id
_entity.type
_entity.pdbx_description
1 polymer ?
#
loop_
_entity_poly.entity_id
_entity_poly.type
_entity_poly.pdbx_seq_one_letter_code
_entity_poly.pdbx_strand_id
1 'polypeptide(L)'
;KYTNFEGGVRAAAFVSGGMIPENVRNSPVEGIIHIADWYATFCHLAGVDPADSRAEANGLPPVDSLNIWELISSVFSKPPRAEVFLDSNALIKNDLKLLLGTQRGAGWAGPIFPNTTGDKNIFGITINCGSGCLFNVTADPTEHVNLASIFPDVVNTMKTRLQELRKTMWSQPDTGEDPNCRTIAQGHWKGFLGPFLDIDVDEKPVRTTLQRNSLVLYS
;
A
#
# COMPACT_ATOMS: atom_id res chain seq x y z
N LYS A 1 -4.26 -9.01 6.91
CA LYS A 1 -4.63 -8.03 7.97
C LYS A 1 -5.50 -6.97 7.31
N TYR A 2 -6.53 -6.41 7.97
CA TYR A 2 -7.62 -5.68 7.32
C TYR A 2 -7.95 -4.32 7.98
N THR A 3 -7.04 -3.77 8.78
CA THR A 3 -7.33 -2.64 9.66
C THR A 3 -6.49 -1.43 9.29
N ASN A 4 -7.08 -0.23 9.44
CA ASN A 4 -6.39 1.03 9.21
C ASN A 4 -5.59 1.52 10.44
N PHE A 5 -5.63 0.83 11.57
CA PHE A 5 -4.75 1.08 12.73
C PHE A 5 -3.28 0.91 12.35
N GLU A 6 -2.36 1.55 13.08
CA GLU A 6 -0.91 1.51 12.84
C GLU A 6 -0.40 0.07 12.76
N GLY A 7 -0.89 -0.83 13.61
CA GLY A 7 -0.51 -2.24 13.50
C GLY A 7 -0.85 -2.87 12.14
N GLY A 8 -1.87 -2.37 11.44
CA GLY A 8 -2.33 -2.84 10.13
C GLY A 8 -1.54 -2.28 8.94
N VAL A 9 -1.04 -1.05 9.06
CA VAL A 9 -0.49 -0.29 7.92
C VAL A 9 0.96 0.13 8.10
N ARG A 10 1.47 0.22 9.33
CA ARG A 10 2.87 0.55 9.63
C ARG A 10 3.69 -0.74 9.68
N ALA A 11 4.67 -0.84 8.79
CA ALA A 11 5.56 -1.99 8.69
C ALA A 11 6.99 -1.63 9.12
N ALA A 12 7.73 -2.63 9.60
CA ALA A 12 9.17 -2.53 9.73
C ALA A 12 9.79 -2.46 8.32
N ALA A 13 10.67 -1.49 8.10
CA ALA A 13 11.36 -1.30 6.82
C ALA A 13 12.80 -0.88 7.06
N PHE A 14 13.70 -1.35 6.19
CA PHE A 14 15.10 -0.95 6.15
C PHE A 14 15.60 -1.03 4.71
N VAL A 15 16.64 -0.27 4.40
CA VAL A 15 17.34 -0.31 3.11
C VAL A 15 18.78 -0.68 3.37
N SER A 16 19.33 -1.55 2.52
CA SER A 16 20.74 -1.92 2.56
C SER A 16 21.28 -2.05 1.14
N GLY A 17 22.58 -1.88 0.97
CA GLY A 17 23.24 -2.01 -0.33
C GLY A 17 24.42 -1.06 -0.48
N GLY A 18 25.29 -1.35 -1.46
CA GLY A 18 26.52 -0.60 -1.70
C GLY A 18 26.32 0.87 -2.10
N MET A 19 25.14 1.20 -2.66
CA MET A 19 24.82 2.57 -3.07
C MET A 19 24.43 3.50 -1.91
N ILE A 20 24.21 2.96 -0.70
CA ILE A 20 23.89 3.76 0.47
C ILE A 20 25.17 4.45 0.95
N PRO A 21 25.22 5.80 1.02
CA PRO A 21 26.39 6.53 1.47
C PRO A 21 26.81 6.15 2.89
N GLU A 22 28.11 6.05 3.15
CA GLU A 22 28.63 5.55 4.42
C GLU A 22 28.16 6.37 5.63
N ASN A 23 27.98 7.69 5.44
CA ASN A 23 27.54 8.63 6.47
C ASN A 23 26.06 8.50 6.88
N VAL A 24 25.24 7.74 6.14
CA VAL A 24 23.83 7.46 6.50
C VAL A 24 23.57 6.00 6.83
N ARG A 25 24.58 5.12 6.71
CA ARG A 25 24.44 3.71 7.12
C ARG A 25 24.15 3.60 8.61
N ASN A 26 23.38 2.57 8.99
CA ASN A 26 22.97 2.32 10.38
C ASN A 26 22.27 3.50 11.07
N SER A 27 21.73 4.44 10.30
CA SER A 27 21.01 5.60 10.82
C SER A 27 19.51 5.46 10.56
N PRO A 28 18.64 5.94 11.47
CA PRO A 28 17.22 5.98 11.20
C PRO A 28 16.92 7.00 10.09
N VAL A 29 15.90 6.70 9.29
CA VAL A 29 15.32 7.65 8.34
C VAL A 29 13.97 8.10 8.91
N GLU A 30 13.86 9.39 9.22
CA GLU A 30 12.63 9.98 9.73
C GLU A 30 11.80 10.57 8.60
N GLY A 31 10.53 10.17 8.52
CA GLY A 31 9.62 10.65 7.49
C GLY A 31 8.59 9.61 7.10
N ILE A 32 7.56 10.07 6.40
CA ILE A 32 6.55 9.18 5.83
C ILE A 32 7.11 8.61 4.53
N ILE A 33 7.23 7.30 4.47
CA ILE A 33 7.51 6.53 3.25
C ILE A 33 6.36 5.56 3.05
N HIS A 34 5.78 5.54 1.85
CA HIS A 34 4.75 4.60 1.45
C HIS A 34 5.32 3.55 0.49
N ILE A 35 4.76 2.34 0.47
CA ILE A 35 5.23 1.28 -0.43
C ILE A 35 5.18 1.70 -1.92
N ALA A 36 4.25 2.57 -2.29
CA ALA A 36 4.15 3.13 -3.63
C ALA A 36 5.40 3.95 -4.03
N ASP A 37 6.12 4.55 -3.09
CA ASP A 37 7.27 5.45 -3.35
C ASP A 37 8.46 4.73 -3.99
N TRP A 38 8.52 3.40 -3.86
CA TRP A 38 9.57 2.61 -4.49
C TRP A 38 9.57 2.70 -6.01
N TYR A 39 8.38 2.86 -6.63
CA TYR A 39 8.28 2.95 -8.08
C TYR A 39 9.04 4.18 -8.65
N ALA A 40 8.69 5.40 -8.22
CA ALA A 40 9.36 6.63 -8.65
C ALA A 40 10.83 6.67 -8.20
N THR A 41 11.16 6.08 -7.06
CA THR A 41 12.54 5.97 -6.57
C THR A 41 13.39 5.10 -7.49
N PHE A 42 12.90 3.93 -7.92
CA PHE A 42 13.63 3.08 -8.86
C PHE A 42 13.68 3.69 -10.26
N CYS A 43 12.62 4.34 -10.72
CA CYS A 43 12.64 5.10 -11.97
C CYS A 43 13.74 6.18 -11.96
N HIS A 44 13.82 6.96 -10.88
CA HIS A 44 14.86 7.97 -10.69
C HIS A 44 16.28 7.36 -10.73
N LEU A 45 16.51 6.26 -10.00
CA LEU A 45 17.81 5.57 -9.99
C LEU A 45 18.18 4.98 -11.35
N ALA A 46 17.19 4.56 -12.15
CA ALA A 46 17.37 4.06 -13.50
C ALA A 46 17.46 5.18 -14.57
N GLY A 47 17.23 6.45 -14.20
CA GLY A 47 17.22 7.58 -15.12
C GLY A 47 16.02 7.59 -16.07
N VAL A 48 14.87 7.05 -15.66
CA VAL A 48 13.63 7.01 -16.43
C VAL A 48 12.51 7.81 -15.77
N ASP A 49 11.56 8.28 -16.57
CA ASP A 49 10.38 9.02 -16.09
C ASP A 49 9.36 8.07 -15.44
N PRO A 50 8.88 8.34 -14.21
CA PRO A 50 7.82 7.55 -13.59
C PRO A 50 6.40 7.87 -14.12
N ALA A 51 6.22 8.79 -15.07
CA ALA A 51 4.90 9.05 -15.64
C ALA A 51 4.36 7.86 -16.45
N ASP A 52 3.07 7.54 -16.26
CA ASP A 52 2.37 6.56 -17.09
C ASP A 52 1.50 7.29 -18.13
N SER A 53 2.11 7.63 -19.26
CA SER A 53 1.40 8.31 -20.36
C SER A 53 0.27 7.47 -20.95
N ARG A 54 0.32 6.14 -20.83
CA ARG A 54 -0.76 5.26 -21.29
C ARG A 54 -1.95 5.38 -20.36
N ALA A 55 -1.73 5.35 -19.05
CA ALA A 55 -2.79 5.57 -18.07
C ALA A 55 -3.43 6.95 -18.22
N GLU A 56 -2.61 8.00 -18.37
CA GLU A 56 -3.08 9.37 -18.61
C GLU A 56 -3.93 9.48 -19.88
N ALA A 57 -3.49 8.89 -20.99
CA ALA A 57 -4.25 8.86 -22.25
C ALA A 57 -5.61 8.13 -22.13
N ASN A 58 -5.80 7.30 -21.09
CA ASN A 58 -7.05 6.63 -20.78
C ASN A 58 -7.83 7.31 -19.63
N GLY A 59 -7.45 8.53 -19.24
CA GLY A 59 -8.13 9.31 -18.20
C GLY A 59 -7.96 8.76 -16.79
N LEU A 60 -6.91 7.96 -16.55
CA LEU A 60 -6.60 7.45 -15.21
C LEU A 60 -5.85 8.50 -14.38
N PRO A 61 -5.96 8.45 -13.04
CA PRO A 61 -5.19 9.33 -12.16
C PRO A 61 -3.67 9.20 -12.35
N PRO A 62 -2.90 10.26 -12.03
CA PRO A 62 -1.44 10.20 -12.07
C PRO A 62 -0.89 9.23 -11.02
N VAL A 63 0.36 8.84 -11.19
CA VAL A 63 1.09 7.98 -10.25
C VAL A 63 1.27 8.67 -8.90
N ASP A 64 0.85 8.01 -7.81
CA ASP A 64 0.96 8.54 -6.44
C ASP A 64 2.37 8.46 -5.82
N SER A 65 3.31 7.81 -6.53
CA SER A 65 4.67 7.54 -6.08
C SER A 65 5.54 8.80 -6.00
N LEU A 66 6.33 8.94 -4.95
CA LEU A 66 7.31 10.02 -4.79
C LEU A 66 8.72 9.45 -4.76
N ASN A 67 9.68 10.15 -5.36
CA ASN A 67 11.10 9.82 -5.23
C ASN A 67 11.58 10.14 -3.82
N ILE A 68 11.98 9.11 -3.07
CA ILE A 68 12.49 9.22 -1.69
C ILE A 68 14.01 8.98 -1.61
N TRP A 69 14.72 8.90 -2.74
CA TRP A 69 16.15 8.61 -2.73
C TRP A 69 16.97 9.63 -1.94
N GLU A 70 16.66 10.93 -2.07
CA GLU A 70 17.33 11.97 -1.30
C GLU A 70 17.09 11.82 0.21
N LEU A 71 15.88 11.40 0.60
CA LEU A 71 15.54 11.12 2.00
C LEU A 71 16.37 9.96 2.58
N ILE A 72 16.66 8.94 1.76
CA ILE A 72 17.42 7.76 2.19
C ILE A 72 18.94 8.00 2.14
N SER A 73 19.41 8.79 1.17
CA SER A 73 20.84 8.94 0.86
C SER A 73 21.49 10.20 1.46
N SER A 74 20.70 11.13 2.02
CA SER A 74 21.21 12.40 2.57
C SER A 74 20.81 12.61 4.02
N VAL A 75 21.72 13.22 4.78
CA VAL A 75 21.51 13.56 6.21
C VAL A 75 20.56 14.76 6.39
N PHE A 76 20.36 15.58 5.35
CA PHE A 76 19.64 16.87 5.45
C PHE A 76 18.40 16.96 4.56
N SER A 77 17.86 15.82 4.12
CA SER A 77 16.67 15.83 3.26
C SER A 77 15.40 15.97 4.07
N LYS A 78 14.44 16.75 3.54
CA LYS A 78 13.08 16.78 4.05
C LYS A 78 12.28 15.61 3.44
N PRO A 79 11.37 14.97 4.19
CA PRO A 79 10.48 13.98 3.61
C PRO A 79 9.63 14.60 2.50
N PRO A 80 9.61 14.01 1.29
CA PRO A 80 8.80 14.55 0.18
C PRO A 80 7.31 14.31 0.40
N ARG A 81 6.94 13.36 1.24
CA ARG A 81 5.57 12.97 1.55
C ARG A 81 5.12 13.54 2.89
N ALA A 82 4.02 14.28 2.86
CA ALA A 82 3.36 14.80 4.06
C ALA A 82 2.04 14.07 4.37
N GLU A 83 1.50 13.25 3.47
CA GLU A 83 0.24 12.55 3.68
C GLU A 83 0.17 11.18 2.99
N VAL A 84 -0.67 10.30 3.56
CA VAL A 84 -1.01 8.97 3.05
C VAL A 84 -2.52 8.81 3.09
N PHE A 85 -3.13 8.71 1.92
CA PHE A 85 -4.50 8.22 1.77
C PHE A 85 -4.50 6.71 2.00
N LEU A 86 -4.95 6.25 3.16
CA LEU A 86 -4.97 4.82 3.48
C LEU A 86 -6.19 4.14 2.86
N ASP A 87 -7.35 4.77 3.02
CA ASP A 87 -8.65 4.30 2.54
C ASP A 87 -9.60 5.50 2.54
N SER A 88 -10.76 5.34 1.92
CA SER A 88 -11.92 6.20 2.05
C SER A 88 -12.08 6.74 3.47
N ASN A 89 -11.95 5.94 4.53
CA ASN A 89 -12.19 6.39 5.90
C ASN A 89 -10.93 6.68 6.74
N ALA A 90 -9.74 6.74 6.14
CA ALA A 90 -8.49 6.90 6.88
C ALA A 90 -7.45 7.76 6.14
N LEU A 91 -6.92 8.77 6.84
CA LEU A 91 -5.88 9.68 6.33
C LEU A 91 -4.79 9.85 7.38
N ILE A 92 -3.53 9.68 6.98
CA ILE A 92 -2.37 10.17 7.73
C ILE A 92 -1.92 11.49 7.09
N LYS A 93 -1.68 12.51 7.90
CA LYS A 93 -1.10 13.78 7.48
C LYS A 93 -0.15 14.29 8.54
N ASN A 94 1.14 14.37 8.19
CA ASN A 94 2.24 14.59 9.12
C ASN A 94 2.16 13.59 10.28
N ASP A 95 2.18 14.08 11.52
CA ASP A 95 2.09 13.25 12.72
C ASP A 95 0.67 12.78 13.06
N LEU A 96 -0.35 13.27 12.34
CA LEU A 96 -1.74 13.06 12.71
C LEU A 96 -2.41 12.03 11.81
N LYS A 97 -3.35 11.29 12.40
CA LYS A 97 -4.16 10.30 11.71
C LYS A 97 -5.63 10.48 12.04
N LEU A 98 -6.44 10.55 11.00
CA LEU A 98 -7.89 10.61 11.06
C LEU A 98 -8.48 9.24 10.71
N LEU A 99 -9.38 8.74 11.54
CA LEU A 99 -10.22 7.58 11.26
C LEU A 99 -11.70 7.97 11.33
N LEU A 100 -12.51 7.55 10.36
CA LEU A 100 -13.95 7.82 10.28
C LEU A 100 -14.79 6.55 10.42
N GLY A 101 -16.01 6.66 10.92
CA GLY A 101 -16.95 5.54 11.01
C GLY A 101 -16.49 4.42 11.95
N THR A 102 -16.97 3.20 11.71
CA THR A 102 -16.66 2.04 12.55
C THR A 102 -15.36 1.38 12.10
N GLN A 103 -14.36 1.35 12.99
CA GLN A 103 -13.07 0.72 12.75
C GLN A 103 -13.03 -0.65 13.42
N ARG A 104 -12.63 -1.68 12.66
CA ARG A 104 -12.51 -3.07 13.14
C ARG A 104 -11.08 -3.38 13.59
N GLY A 105 -10.95 -4.37 14.47
CA GLY A 105 -9.67 -4.83 15.01
C GLY A 105 -8.99 -3.77 15.88
N ALA A 106 -9.80 -3.04 16.65
CA ALA A 106 -9.36 -2.05 17.65
C ALA A 106 -8.92 -2.75 18.95
N GLY A 107 -8.02 -3.73 18.83
CA GLY A 107 -7.49 -4.49 19.95
C GLY A 107 -5.97 -4.47 19.95
N TRP A 108 -5.37 -4.45 21.14
CA TRP A 108 -3.92 -4.35 21.31
C TRP A 108 -3.36 -5.66 21.83
N ALA A 109 -2.53 -6.31 21.02
CA ALA A 109 -1.77 -7.48 21.43
C ALA A 109 -0.52 -7.03 22.21
N GLY A 110 -0.24 -7.72 23.32
CA GLY A 110 1.05 -7.60 24.00
C GLY A 110 2.20 -8.15 23.14
N PRO A 111 3.46 -7.92 23.55
CA PRO A 111 4.65 -8.40 22.82
C PRO A 111 4.69 -9.93 22.71
N ILE A 112 3.99 -10.64 23.60
CA ILE A 112 3.79 -12.08 23.55
C ILE A 112 2.27 -12.32 23.50
N PHE A 113 1.79 -12.98 22.44
CA PHE A 113 0.36 -13.25 22.25
C PHE A 113 0.16 -14.66 21.68
N PRO A 114 -0.87 -15.43 22.10
CA PRO A 114 -1.81 -15.13 23.18
C PRO A 114 -1.22 -15.43 24.57
N ASN A 115 -1.23 -14.46 25.50
CA ASN A 115 -0.91 -14.65 26.93
C ASN A 115 -1.70 -13.64 27.82
N THR A 116 -1.33 -13.46 29.10
CA THR A 116 -1.98 -12.51 30.04
C THR A 116 -1.65 -11.03 29.85
N THR A 117 -0.77 -10.66 28.91
CA THR A 117 -0.25 -9.28 28.73
C THR A 117 -1.01 -8.45 27.70
N GLY A 118 -2.26 -8.79 27.39
CA GLY A 118 -3.12 -8.01 26.49
C GLY A 118 -4.57 -8.47 26.50
N ASP A 119 -5.40 -7.83 25.66
CA ASP A 119 -6.82 -8.16 25.55
C ASP A 119 -7.00 -9.61 25.12
N LYS A 120 -7.73 -10.40 25.91
CA LYS A 120 -7.96 -11.83 25.65
C LYS A 120 -8.79 -12.08 24.39
N ASN A 121 -9.50 -11.06 23.89
CA ASN A 121 -10.30 -11.15 22.69
C ASN A 121 -10.05 -9.93 21.76
N ILE A 122 -8.91 -9.92 21.07
CA ILE A 122 -8.57 -8.89 20.06
C ILE A 122 -9.34 -9.07 18.74
N PHE A 123 -10.00 -10.21 18.52
CA PHE A 123 -10.68 -10.53 17.28
C PHE A 123 -12.15 -10.10 17.36
N GLY A 124 -12.47 -8.94 16.77
CA GLY A 124 -13.84 -8.42 16.71
C GLY A 124 -14.10 -7.18 17.55
N ILE A 125 -13.08 -6.65 18.25
CA ILE A 125 -13.20 -5.33 18.89
C ILE A 125 -13.35 -4.27 17.79
N THR A 126 -14.34 -3.40 17.98
CA THR A 126 -14.57 -2.26 17.11
C THR A 126 -14.60 -0.99 17.93
N ILE A 127 -14.13 0.10 17.35
CA ILE A 127 -14.33 1.45 17.88
C ILE A 127 -15.18 2.23 16.87
N ASN A 128 -16.16 2.96 17.36
CA ASN A 128 -16.96 3.86 16.53
C ASN A 128 -16.34 5.25 16.58
N CYS A 129 -15.57 5.60 15.55
CA CYS A 129 -15.06 6.96 15.39
C CYS A 129 -16.13 7.92 14.91
N GLY A 130 -17.27 7.43 14.42
CA GLY A 130 -18.41 8.25 14.01
C GLY A 130 -17.98 9.32 13.02
N SER A 131 -18.08 10.58 13.45
CA SER A 131 -17.60 11.69 12.64
C SER A 131 -16.08 11.86 12.70
N GLY A 132 -15.31 11.36 13.67
CA GLY A 132 -13.86 11.28 13.55
C GLY A 132 -13.14 10.97 14.86
N CYS A 133 -12.18 10.04 14.80
CA CYS A 133 -11.11 9.95 15.78
C CYS A 133 -9.84 10.59 15.22
N LEU A 134 -9.10 11.30 16.06
CA LEU A 134 -7.83 11.92 15.70
C LEU A 134 -6.74 11.40 16.64
N PHE A 135 -5.67 10.85 16.08
CA PHE A 135 -4.53 10.36 16.84
C PHE A 135 -3.26 11.08 16.39
N ASN A 136 -2.34 11.33 17.31
CA ASN A 136 -0.98 11.70 16.94
C ASN A 136 -0.13 10.42 16.92
N VAL A 137 0.15 9.87 15.74
CA VAL A 137 0.82 8.56 15.59
C VAL A 137 2.33 8.61 15.81
N THR A 138 2.90 9.81 15.93
CA THR A 138 4.30 10.01 16.31
C THR A 138 4.43 10.03 17.84
N ALA A 139 3.54 10.76 18.53
CA ALA A 139 3.55 10.87 19.99
C ALA A 139 2.82 9.71 20.70
N ASP A 140 1.81 9.12 20.05
CA ASP A 140 1.05 7.95 20.47
C ASP A 140 0.97 6.94 19.31
N PRO A 141 2.06 6.20 19.05
CA PRO A 141 2.13 5.21 17.98
C PRO A 141 1.18 4.02 18.17
N THR A 142 0.52 3.96 19.32
CA THR A 142 -0.44 2.91 19.68
C THR A 142 -1.88 3.38 19.60
N GLU A 143 -2.15 4.65 19.26
CA GLU A 143 -3.50 5.16 18.98
C GLU A 143 -4.50 4.96 20.16
N HIS A 144 -4.04 5.14 21.40
CA HIS A 144 -4.89 5.04 22.60
C HIS A 144 -5.62 6.34 22.91
N VAL A 145 -5.05 7.50 22.57
CA VAL A 145 -5.56 8.82 22.96
C VAL A 145 -6.22 9.51 21.76
N ASN A 146 -7.56 9.51 21.74
CA ASN A 146 -8.33 10.27 20.76
C ASN A 146 -8.35 11.76 21.11
N LEU A 147 -7.79 12.58 20.22
CA LEU A 147 -7.67 14.03 20.34
C LEU A 147 -8.79 14.81 19.63
N ALA A 148 -9.77 14.13 19.02
CA ALA A 148 -10.77 14.76 18.17
C ALA A 148 -11.61 15.84 18.88
N SER A 149 -11.93 15.65 20.16
CA SER A 149 -12.66 16.63 20.96
C SER A 149 -11.82 17.87 21.32
N ILE A 150 -10.50 17.73 21.30
CA ILE A 150 -9.54 18.80 21.63
C ILE A 150 -9.23 19.63 20.37
N PHE A 151 -9.14 18.98 19.20
CA PHE A 151 -8.80 19.63 17.92
C PHE A 151 -9.87 19.42 16.83
N PRO A 152 -11.11 19.90 17.03
CA PRO A 152 -12.20 19.71 16.08
C PRO A 152 -11.93 20.35 14.70
N ASP A 153 -11.21 21.48 14.67
CA ASP A 153 -10.87 22.15 13.41
C ASP A 153 -9.89 21.33 12.55
N VAL A 154 -8.95 20.64 13.22
CA VAL A 154 -8.01 19.73 12.55
C VAL A 154 -8.74 18.52 11.98
N VAL A 155 -9.69 17.96 12.75
CA VAL A 155 -10.57 16.89 12.26
C VAL A 155 -11.32 17.32 11.00
N ASN A 156 -11.92 18.51 11.01
CA ASN A 156 -12.65 19.03 9.85
C ASN A 156 -11.73 19.26 8.64
N THR A 157 -10.54 19.84 8.87
CA THR A 157 -9.55 20.04 7.82
C THR A 157 -9.11 18.73 7.19
N MET A 158 -8.80 17.72 8.00
CA MET A 158 -8.40 16.40 7.52
C MET A 158 -9.54 15.67 6.81
N LYS A 159 -10.79 15.82 7.25
CA LYS A 159 -11.96 15.28 6.54
C LYS A 159 -12.11 15.88 5.16
N THR A 160 -12.03 17.21 5.06
CA THR A 160 -12.13 17.89 3.77
C THR A 160 -11.01 17.40 2.85
N ARG A 161 -9.77 17.31 3.35
CA ARG A 161 -8.67 16.75 2.55
C ARG A 161 -8.94 15.31 2.10
N LEU A 162 -9.44 14.47 3.00
CA LEU A 162 -9.82 13.09 2.70
C LEU A 162 -10.93 13.00 1.63
N GLN A 163 -11.93 13.87 1.69
CA GLN A 163 -13.00 13.96 0.69
C GLN A 163 -12.46 14.37 -0.68
N GLU A 164 -11.50 15.30 -0.75
CA GLU A 164 -10.86 15.66 -2.00
C GLU A 164 -10.07 14.48 -2.59
N LEU A 165 -9.30 13.77 -1.78
CA LEU A 165 -8.54 12.59 -2.22
C LEU A 165 -9.45 11.45 -2.72
N ARG A 166 -10.63 11.27 -2.11
CA ARG A 166 -11.62 10.28 -2.57
C ARG A 166 -12.09 10.52 -4.00
N LYS A 167 -12.05 11.76 -4.52
CA LYS A 167 -12.52 12.07 -5.88
C LYS A 167 -11.63 11.46 -6.97
N THR A 168 -10.35 11.25 -6.65
CA THR A 168 -9.36 10.67 -7.57
C THR A 168 -9.04 9.23 -7.23
N MET A 169 -9.74 8.63 -6.26
CA MET A 169 -9.60 7.22 -5.94
C MET A 169 -10.11 6.40 -7.12
N TRP A 170 -9.24 5.58 -7.69
CA TRP A 170 -9.60 4.67 -8.76
C TRP A 170 -9.45 3.22 -8.34
N SER A 171 -10.47 2.42 -8.61
CA SER A 171 -10.48 0.98 -8.41
C SER A 171 -11.23 0.34 -9.57
N GLN A 172 -10.74 -0.77 -10.10
CA GLN A 172 -11.53 -1.55 -11.04
C GLN A 172 -12.84 -1.97 -10.36
N PRO A 173 -14.00 -1.78 -11.01
CA PRO A 173 -15.26 -2.26 -10.47
C PRO A 173 -15.18 -3.76 -10.18
N ASP A 174 -15.66 -4.19 -9.01
CA ASP A 174 -15.82 -5.61 -8.74
C ASP A 174 -16.99 -6.14 -9.59
N THR A 175 -16.65 -6.81 -10.69
CA THR A 175 -17.62 -7.44 -11.60
C THR A 175 -17.92 -8.89 -11.23
N GLY A 176 -17.40 -9.39 -10.10
CA GLY A 176 -17.49 -10.79 -9.70
C GLY A 176 -16.53 -11.73 -10.44
N GLU A 177 -16.58 -13.02 -10.07
CA GLU A 177 -15.76 -14.08 -10.69
C GLU A 177 -16.31 -14.41 -12.09
N ASP A 178 -15.47 -14.26 -13.13
CA ASP A 178 -15.79 -14.76 -14.46
C ASP A 178 -15.87 -16.30 -14.43
N PRO A 179 -17.00 -16.92 -14.85
CA PRO A 179 -17.17 -18.37 -14.86
C PRO A 179 -16.10 -19.12 -15.65
N ASN A 180 -15.51 -18.51 -16.68
CA ASN A 180 -14.49 -19.13 -17.51
C ASN A 180 -13.18 -19.37 -16.76
N CYS A 181 -12.88 -18.58 -15.72
CA CYS A 181 -11.68 -18.74 -14.89
C CYS A 181 -11.56 -20.18 -14.37
N ARG A 182 -12.66 -20.72 -13.81
CA ARG A 182 -12.68 -22.08 -13.27
C ARG A 182 -12.56 -23.14 -14.36
N THR A 183 -13.26 -22.96 -15.47
CA THR A 183 -13.28 -23.90 -16.59
C THR A 183 -11.90 -24.02 -17.23
N ILE A 184 -11.25 -22.90 -17.52
CA ILE A 184 -9.90 -22.85 -18.10
C ILE A 184 -8.85 -23.37 -17.10
N ALA A 185 -8.99 -23.05 -15.81
CA ALA A 185 -8.11 -23.58 -14.78
C ALA A 185 -8.13 -25.12 -14.76
N GLN A 186 -9.32 -25.72 -14.75
CA GLN A 186 -9.48 -27.17 -14.73
C GLN A 186 -9.05 -27.83 -16.05
N GLY A 187 -9.42 -27.25 -17.18
CA GLY A 187 -9.19 -27.81 -18.51
C GLY A 187 -7.79 -27.54 -19.06
N HIS A 188 -7.46 -26.27 -19.30
CA HIS A 188 -6.22 -25.86 -19.96
C HIS A 188 -5.02 -25.95 -19.01
N TRP A 189 -5.17 -25.40 -17.80
CA TRP A 189 -4.12 -25.33 -16.80
C TRP A 189 -4.07 -26.55 -15.87
N LYS A 190 -4.84 -27.62 -16.14
CA LYS A 190 -4.79 -28.90 -15.41
C LYS A 190 -4.97 -28.76 -13.89
N GLY A 191 -5.88 -27.88 -13.49
CA GLY A 191 -6.21 -27.59 -12.09
C GLY A 191 -5.44 -26.43 -11.48
N PHE A 192 -4.56 -25.75 -12.23
CA PHE A 192 -3.86 -24.55 -11.77
C PHE A 192 -4.56 -23.27 -12.25
N LEU A 193 -4.45 -22.18 -11.50
CA LEU A 193 -4.92 -20.87 -11.96
C LEU A 193 -3.93 -20.28 -12.97
N GLY A 194 -4.43 -19.65 -14.02
CA GLY A 194 -3.64 -18.99 -15.05
C GLY A 194 -4.48 -18.01 -15.87
N PRO A 195 -3.88 -17.32 -16.86
CA PRO A 195 -4.63 -16.46 -17.79
C PRO A 195 -5.82 -17.21 -18.41
N PHE A 196 -6.96 -16.55 -18.56
CA PHE A 196 -8.19 -17.22 -19.02
C PHE A 196 -9.07 -16.38 -19.97
N LEU A 197 -8.84 -15.07 -20.10
CA LEU A 197 -9.70 -14.20 -20.92
C LEU A 197 -9.48 -14.35 -22.43
N ASP A 198 -8.25 -14.66 -22.85
CA ASP A 198 -7.87 -14.81 -24.27
C ASP A 198 -7.64 -16.28 -24.66
N ILE A 199 -8.18 -17.22 -23.89
CA ILE A 199 -8.06 -18.66 -24.14
C ILE A 199 -9.43 -19.19 -24.52
N ASP A 200 -9.54 -19.71 -25.73
CA ASP A 200 -10.76 -20.40 -26.16
C ASP A 200 -10.95 -21.66 -25.30
N VAL A 201 -12.17 -21.85 -24.81
CA VAL A 201 -12.53 -23.01 -23.97
C VAL A 201 -12.30 -24.35 -24.69
N ASP A 202 -12.24 -24.31 -26.03
CA ASP A 202 -11.99 -25.45 -26.92
C ASP A 202 -10.51 -25.60 -27.35
N GLU A 203 -9.63 -24.68 -26.98
CA GLU A 203 -8.20 -24.81 -27.25
C GLU A 203 -7.58 -25.93 -26.39
N LYS A 204 -7.40 -27.09 -27.03
CA LYS A 204 -6.62 -28.20 -26.46
C LYS A 204 -5.22 -27.69 -26.11
N PRO A 205 -4.65 -28.10 -24.97
CA PRO A 205 -3.32 -27.66 -24.57
C PRO A 205 -2.30 -28.02 -25.65
N VAL A 206 -1.80 -27.00 -26.36
CA VAL A 206 -0.73 -27.17 -27.33
C VAL A 206 0.50 -27.58 -26.55
N ARG A 207 0.96 -28.83 -26.75
CA ARG A 207 2.31 -29.23 -26.34
C ARG A 207 3.29 -28.47 -27.23
N THR A 208 3.66 -27.25 -26.85
CA THR A 208 4.91 -26.66 -27.31
C THR A 208 6.03 -27.44 -26.64
N THR A 209 6.42 -28.53 -27.29
CA THR A 209 7.73 -29.12 -27.08
C THR A 209 8.71 -28.00 -27.40
N LEU A 210 9.39 -27.45 -26.38
CA LEU A 210 10.61 -26.68 -26.57
C LEU A 210 11.62 -27.62 -27.22
N GLN A 211 11.56 -27.79 -28.54
CA GLN A 211 12.75 -28.11 -29.29
C GLN A 211 13.64 -26.88 -29.18
N ARG A 212 14.64 -26.98 -28.29
CA ARG A 212 15.86 -26.19 -28.40
C ARG A 212 16.47 -26.51 -29.78
N ASN A 213 16.04 -25.79 -30.81
CA ASN A 213 16.81 -25.73 -32.03
C ASN A 213 17.99 -24.80 -31.75
N SER A 214 19.14 -25.45 -31.68
CA SER A 214 20.49 -24.91 -31.72
C SER A 214 20.63 -23.74 -32.70
N LEU A 215 21.41 -22.76 -32.24
CA LEU A 215 22.05 -21.70 -33.01
C LEU A 215 22.31 -22.09 -34.47
N VAL A 216 21.76 -21.33 -35.41
CA VAL A 216 22.28 -21.21 -36.77
C VAL A 216 22.85 -19.80 -36.90
N LEU A 217 24.18 -19.74 -36.95
CA LEU A 217 24.97 -18.58 -37.35
C LEU A 217 24.63 -18.25 -38.80
N TYR A 218 24.25 -17.02 -39.09
CA TYR A 218 24.32 -16.48 -40.44
C TYR A 218 25.71 -15.89 -40.68
N SER A 219 26.27 -16.27 -41.82
CA SER A 219 27.48 -15.69 -42.44
C SER A 219 27.16 -14.34 -43.06
#